data_AF-A0A0H3GV87-F1
#
_entry.id   AF-A0A0H3GV87-F1
#
_cell.length_a   1.000
_cell.length_b   1.000
_cell.length_c   1.000
_cell.angle_alpha   90.00
_cell.angle_beta   90.00
_cell.angle_gamma   90.00
#
_symmetry.space_group_name_H-M   'P 1'
#
loop_
_entity.id
_entity.type
_entity.pdbx_description
1 polymer ?
#
loop_
_entity_poly.entity_id
_entity_poly.type
_entity_poly.pdbx_seq_one_letter_code
_entity_poly.pdbx_strand_id
1 'polypeptide(L)'
;MNNENTYGYVYILVSDKTPYIKIGGTDYLPEKRCKEINTQPPYCLYAPWRVADYRSVPDWHNVETWLHYLFRDSRVRTIANQKELFNVTPELAAHHLASLDQQPLTTKPKIDRLFHHQGLRDYLVKLFAIAGCEKWRHKEGVWVFSLFPGAHSGWSRYFTLSIHSHEVAFSTRSRDCQIHMLLADELIMDYPDIVQWVTDHKGGFEKPIYKTALSHAQQIWFEGEFEVGLQLLSFPEVQQAVATYWDRALTKYDYSLQAKYHNRMAVEEIFKQLQVQRQRESSAM
;
A
#
# COMPACT_ATOMS: atom_id res chain seq x y z
N MET A 1 22.54 -27.87 -21.20
CA MET A 1 22.09 -28.81 -20.16
C MET A 1 20.94 -28.14 -19.46
N ASN A 2 19.73 -28.72 -19.52
CA ASN A 2 18.59 -28.22 -18.77
C ASN A 2 18.97 -28.25 -17.29
N ASN A 3 18.98 -27.08 -16.62
CA ASN A 3 19.19 -27.00 -15.17
C ASN A 3 18.17 -27.94 -14.52
N GLU A 4 18.67 -29.02 -13.90
CA GLU A 4 17.91 -29.76 -12.92
C GLU A 4 17.34 -28.73 -11.94
N ASN A 5 16.03 -28.76 -11.70
CA ASN A 5 15.35 -27.87 -10.76
C ASN A 5 16.03 -27.99 -9.39
N THR A 6 17.03 -27.17 -9.10
CA THR A 6 17.62 -27.02 -7.78
C THR A 6 16.63 -26.23 -6.95
N TYR A 7 15.73 -26.97 -6.29
CA TYR A 7 14.85 -26.40 -5.28
C TYR A 7 15.70 -25.81 -4.16
N GLY A 8 15.38 -24.57 -3.78
CA GLY A 8 15.88 -23.97 -2.55
C GLY A 8 14.80 -24.01 -1.47
N TYR A 9 15.05 -23.24 -0.41
CA TYR A 9 14.16 -23.13 0.73
C TYR A 9 13.93 -21.67 1.07
N VAL A 10 12.67 -21.33 1.36
CA VAL A 10 12.31 -20.09 2.05
C VAL A 10 11.82 -20.45 3.44
N TYR A 11 12.31 -19.72 4.45
CA TYR A 11 12.13 -20.05 5.85
C TYR A 11 11.76 -18.82 6.68
N ILE A 12 11.11 -19.11 7.80
CA ILE A 12 10.79 -18.16 8.86
C ILE A 12 11.56 -18.57 10.10
N LEU A 13 12.36 -17.66 10.65
CA LEU A 13 13.02 -17.85 11.93
C LEU A 13 12.37 -17.01 13.01
N VAL A 14 12.33 -17.56 14.21
CA VAL A 14 11.84 -16.90 15.43
C VAL A 14 12.91 -16.98 16.51
N SER A 15 12.84 -16.09 17.49
CA SER A 15 13.69 -16.11 18.67
C SER A 15 12.90 -15.62 19.88
N ASP A 16 13.11 -16.23 21.03
CA ASP A 16 12.44 -15.81 22.27
C ASP A 16 13.00 -14.49 22.82
N LYS A 17 14.07 -13.94 22.22
CA LYS A 17 14.69 -12.67 22.60
C LYS A 17 14.13 -11.47 21.85
N THR A 18 13.22 -11.66 20.90
CA THR A 18 12.65 -10.57 20.12
C THR A 18 11.24 -10.92 19.63
N PRO A 19 10.31 -9.96 19.59
CA PRO A 19 8.99 -10.19 19.01
C PRO A 19 9.02 -10.29 17.47
N TYR A 20 10.18 -10.04 16.83
CA TYR A 20 10.29 -9.99 15.38
C TYR A 20 10.61 -11.36 14.80
N ILE A 21 10.08 -11.61 13.59
CA ILE A 21 10.48 -12.77 12.79
C ILE A 21 11.55 -12.37 11.78
N LYS A 22 12.34 -13.36 11.36
CA LYS A 22 13.26 -13.22 10.22
C LYS A 22 12.73 -14.05 9.05
N ILE A 23 12.60 -13.45 7.87
CA ILE A 23 12.25 -14.16 6.64
C ILE A 23 13.49 -14.21 5.77
N GLY A 24 13.91 -15.40 5.35
CA GLY A 24 15.08 -15.58 4.50
C GLY A 24 14.94 -16.74 3.53
N GLY A 25 15.81 -16.80 2.53
CA GLY A 25 15.96 -17.97 1.67
C GLY A 25 17.38 -18.53 1.60
N THR A 26 17.51 -19.75 1.07
CA THR A 26 18.78 -20.47 0.96
C THR A 26 18.69 -21.68 0.01
N ASP A 27 19.82 -22.10 -0.56
CA ASP A 27 19.94 -23.36 -1.31
C ASP A 27 20.14 -24.59 -0.42
N TYR A 28 20.34 -24.41 0.88
CA TYR A 28 20.60 -25.48 1.84
C TYR A 28 19.41 -25.67 2.80
N LEU A 29 19.39 -26.77 3.57
CA LEU A 29 18.41 -26.91 4.64
C LEU A 29 18.45 -25.70 5.60
N PRO A 30 17.29 -25.10 5.94
CA PRO A 30 17.21 -23.92 6.79
C PRO A 30 17.94 -24.04 8.13
N GLU A 31 18.04 -25.23 8.71
CA GLU A 31 18.77 -25.49 9.96
C GLU A 31 20.26 -25.17 9.83
N LYS A 32 20.86 -25.44 8.66
CA LYS A 32 22.26 -25.06 8.39
C LYS A 32 22.38 -23.54 8.37
N ARG A 33 21.52 -22.86 7.61
CA ARG A 33 21.53 -21.40 7.49
C ARG A 33 21.23 -20.71 8.83
N CYS A 34 20.36 -21.30 9.65
CA CYS A 34 20.02 -20.82 10.98
C CYS A 34 21.25 -20.82 11.92
N LYS A 35 22.13 -21.82 11.82
CA LYS A 35 23.39 -21.84 12.60
C LYS A 35 24.31 -20.68 12.22
N GLU A 36 24.39 -20.34 10.95
CA GLU A 36 25.18 -19.20 10.46
C GLU A 36 24.57 -17.86 10.93
N ILE A 37 23.24 -17.72 10.86
CA ILE A 37 22.54 -16.51 11.31
C ILE A 37 22.75 -16.27 12.81
N ASN A 38 22.82 -17.34 13.61
CA ASN A 38 23.07 -17.25 15.04
C ASN A 38 24.46 -16.68 15.40
N THR A 39 25.42 -16.66 14.47
CA THR A 39 26.76 -16.09 14.69
C THR A 39 27.00 -14.77 13.95
N GLN A 40 26.10 -14.38 13.04
CA GLN A 40 26.27 -13.20 12.20
C GLN A 40 25.57 -11.95 12.76
N PRO A 41 26.28 -10.81 12.89
CA PRO A 41 25.65 -9.53 13.17
C PRO A 41 24.70 -9.09 12.03
N PRO A 42 23.61 -8.36 12.33
CA PRO A 42 23.12 -8.00 13.67
C PRO A 42 22.30 -9.13 14.33
N TYR A 43 22.02 -10.22 13.62
CA TYR A 43 21.09 -11.26 14.06
C TYR A 43 21.57 -12.03 15.30
N CYS A 44 22.88 -12.20 15.47
CA CYS A 44 23.46 -12.88 16.63
C CYS A 44 23.09 -12.25 17.99
N LEU A 45 22.76 -10.95 18.02
CA LEU A 45 22.28 -10.26 19.22
C LEU A 45 20.96 -10.84 19.76
N TYR A 46 20.18 -11.46 18.88
CA TYR A 46 18.89 -12.08 19.19
C TYR A 46 18.96 -13.60 19.13
N ALA A 47 20.14 -14.21 19.06
CA ALA A 47 20.27 -15.67 19.10
C ALA A 47 19.82 -16.23 20.47
N PRO A 48 19.24 -17.45 20.55
CA PRO A 48 19.11 -18.39 19.44
C PRO A 48 17.87 -18.13 18.59
N TRP A 49 18.11 -17.97 17.29
CA TRP A 49 17.12 -18.17 16.25
C TRP A 49 16.87 -19.67 16.07
N ARG A 50 15.60 -20.00 15.80
CA ARG A 50 15.11 -21.33 15.46
C ARG A 50 14.20 -21.26 14.24
N VAL A 51 14.22 -22.30 13.41
CA VAL A 51 13.32 -22.42 12.26
C VAL A 51 11.91 -22.67 12.79
N ALA A 52 10.97 -21.81 12.43
CA ALA A 52 9.55 -21.96 12.79
C ALA A 52 8.78 -22.67 11.68
N ASP A 53 9.00 -22.28 10.42
CA ASP A 53 8.43 -22.93 9.25
C ASP A 53 9.36 -22.74 8.04
N TYR A 54 9.26 -23.62 7.05
CA TYR A 54 9.93 -23.47 5.77
C TYR A 54 9.24 -24.25 4.65
N ARG A 55 9.46 -23.84 3.40
CA ARG A 55 9.01 -24.57 2.21
C ARG A 55 10.15 -24.73 1.22
N SER A 56 10.16 -25.87 0.55
CA SER A 56 11.03 -26.12 -0.60
C SER A 56 10.37 -25.54 -1.84
N VAL A 57 11.08 -24.68 -2.57
CA VAL A 57 10.54 -23.93 -3.70
C VAL A 57 11.51 -23.92 -4.88
N PRO A 58 11.02 -23.91 -6.12
CA PRO A 58 11.88 -23.98 -7.31
C PRO A 58 12.72 -22.72 -7.52
N ASP A 59 12.27 -21.55 -7.05
CA ASP A 59 13.00 -20.29 -7.07
C ASP A 59 12.80 -19.55 -5.74
N TRP A 60 13.71 -19.79 -4.79
CA TRP A 60 13.61 -19.19 -3.48
C TRP A 60 13.86 -17.68 -3.49
N HIS A 61 14.67 -17.16 -4.43
CA HIS A 61 14.96 -15.73 -4.51
C HIS A 61 13.69 -14.94 -4.85
N ASN A 62 12.91 -15.44 -5.81
CA ASN A 62 11.64 -14.82 -6.18
C ASN A 62 10.61 -14.90 -5.05
N VAL A 63 10.49 -16.07 -4.39
CA VAL A 63 9.58 -16.26 -3.25
C VAL A 63 9.95 -15.38 -2.07
N GLU A 64 11.23 -15.32 -1.67
CA GLU A 64 11.71 -14.46 -0.60
C GLU A 64 11.42 -13.00 -0.92
N THR A 65 11.74 -12.55 -2.14
CA THR A 65 11.48 -11.19 -2.60
C THR A 65 9.99 -10.86 -2.52
N TRP A 66 9.12 -11.79 -2.91
CA TRP A 66 7.67 -11.62 -2.82
C TRP A 66 7.23 -11.44 -1.35
N LEU A 67 7.68 -12.29 -0.42
CA LEU A 67 7.35 -12.17 1.00
C LEU A 67 7.90 -10.89 1.64
N HIS A 68 9.13 -10.50 1.30
CA HIS A 68 9.71 -9.24 1.78
C HIS A 68 8.94 -8.03 1.28
N TYR A 69 8.44 -8.09 0.04
CA TYR A 69 7.60 -7.03 -0.50
C TYR A 69 6.24 -7.01 0.19
N LEU A 70 5.63 -8.17 0.40
CA LEU A 70 4.35 -8.34 1.08
C LEU A 70 4.38 -7.68 2.47
N PHE A 71 5.40 -7.99 3.28
CA PHE A 71 5.54 -7.49 4.65
C PHE A 71 6.36 -6.19 4.77
N ARG A 72 6.56 -5.46 3.67
CA ARG A 72 7.43 -4.28 3.64
C ARG A 72 7.06 -3.20 4.67
N ASP A 73 5.78 -3.05 4.99
CA ASP A 73 5.30 -2.06 5.96
C ASP A 73 5.60 -2.45 7.41
N SER A 74 5.65 -3.76 7.68
CA SER A 74 6.03 -4.31 8.97
C SER A 74 7.54 -4.49 9.13
N ARG A 75 8.35 -4.14 8.13
CA ARG A 75 9.80 -4.29 8.21
C ARG A 75 10.38 -3.41 9.32
N VAL A 76 11.13 -4.03 10.24
CA VAL A 76 11.75 -3.36 11.39
C VAL A 76 12.80 -2.37 10.90
N ARG A 77 12.74 -1.10 11.35
CA ARG A 77 13.70 -0.06 10.93
C ARG A 77 14.64 0.40 12.05
N THR A 78 14.37 0.00 13.28
CA THR A 78 15.10 0.44 14.49
C THR A 78 16.40 -0.34 14.73
N ILE A 79 16.54 -1.53 14.14
CA ILE A 79 17.77 -2.34 14.24
C ILE A 79 18.66 -2.02 13.03
N ALA A 80 19.88 -1.54 13.29
CA ALA A 80 20.83 -1.20 12.25
C ALA A 80 21.31 -2.44 11.46
N ASN A 81 21.62 -2.23 10.17
CA ASN A 81 22.22 -3.23 9.27
C ASN A 81 21.42 -4.53 9.06
N GLN A 82 20.10 -4.49 9.28
CA GLN A 82 19.20 -5.62 9.01
C GLN A 82 18.22 -5.25 7.88
N LYS A 83 17.81 -6.22 7.05
CA LYS A 83 16.79 -6.02 5.99
C LYS A 83 15.67 -7.05 6.01
N GLU A 84 15.73 -8.03 6.91
CA GLU A 84 15.00 -9.29 6.84
C GLU A 84 14.15 -9.56 8.10
N LEU A 85 14.10 -8.61 9.05
CA LEU A 85 13.26 -8.65 10.24
C LEU A 85 11.95 -7.89 10.03
N PHE A 86 10.87 -8.53 10.44
CA PHE A 86 9.51 -8.05 10.27
C PHE A 86 8.74 -8.17 11.59
N ASN A 87 7.95 -7.14 11.89
CA ASN A 87 7.00 -7.11 13.01
C ASN A 87 5.66 -7.71 12.57
N VAL A 88 5.66 -9.01 12.32
CA VAL A 88 4.47 -9.82 12.00
C VAL A 88 4.54 -11.13 12.78
N THR A 89 3.39 -11.77 13.01
CA THR A 89 3.38 -13.03 13.74
C THR A 89 3.94 -14.18 12.87
N PRO A 90 4.59 -15.19 13.48
CA PRO A 90 5.07 -16.36 12.76
C PRO A 90 3.95 -17.09 12.01
N GLU A 91 2.76 -17.16 12.60
CA GLU A 91 1.59 -17.84 12.02
C GLU A 91 1.11 -17.15 10.75
N LEU A 92 1.09 -15.81 10.74
CA LEU A 92 0.71 -15.04 9.55
C LEU A 92 1.72 -15.26 8.42
N ALA A 93 3.02 -15.20 8.73
CA ALA A 93 4.05 -15.46 7.74
C ALA A 93 4.02 -16.89 7.21
N ALA A 94 3.80 -17.88 8.09
CA ALA A 94 3.68 -19.30 7.72
C ALA A 94 2.46 -19.56 6.84
N HIS A 95 1.32 -18.91 7.13
CA HIS A 95 0.13 -18.97 6.29
C HIS A 95 0.41 -18.52 4.86
N HIS A 96 1.12 -17.40 4.69
CA HIS A 96 1.52 -16.92 3.37
C HIS A 96 2.49 -17.85 2.68
N LEU A 97 3.49 -18.34 3.41
CA LEU A 97 4.44 -19.28 2.88
C LEU A 97 3.75 -20.58 2.40
N ALA A 98 2.73 -21.06 3.13
CA ALA A 98 1.93 -22.22 2.75
C ALA A 98 0.99 -21.95 1.55
N SER A 99 0.47 -20.73 1.40
CA SER A 99 -0.43 -20.38 0.29
C SER A 99 0.24 -20.44 -1.08
N LEU A 100 1.58 -20.33 -1.11
CA LEU A 100 2.39 -20.41 -2.33
C LEU A 100 2.38 -21.82 -2.96
N ASP A 101 2.12 -22.87 -2.18
CA ASP A 101 1.99 -24.23 -2.72
C ASP A 101 0.72 -24.38 -3.59
N GLN A 102 -0.26 -23.47 -3.44
CA GLN A 102 -1.56 -23.54 -4.10
C GLN A 102 -1.78 -22.49 -5.19
N GLN A 103 -0.90 -21.49 -5.28
CA GLN A 103 -1.01 -20.44 -6.28
C GLN A 103 0.34 -20.23 -6.94
N PRO A 104 0.46 -20.37 -8.28
CA PRO A 104 1.66 -19.86 -8.94
C PRO A 104 1.78 -18.38 -8.59
N LEU A 105 3.01 -17.89 -8.32
CA LEU A 105 3.39 -16.48 -8.03
C LEU A 105 3.01 -15.50 -9.17
N THR A 106 1.76 -15.57 -9.60
CA THR A 106 1.12 -14.86 -10.70
C THR A 106 0.31 -13.69 -10.16
N THR A 107 -0.08 -13.73 -8.88
CA THR A 107 -0.59 -12.57 -8.15
C THR A 107 0.56 -11.61 -7.82
N LYS A 108 0.40 -10.36 -8.25
CA LYS A 108 1.45 -9.34 -8.13
C LYS A 108 1.53 -8.92 -6.66
N PRO A 109 2.71 -8.98 -6.01
CA PRO A 109 2.88 -8.72 -4.57
C PRO A 109 2.35 -7.37 -4.07
N LYS A 110 2.18 -6.39 -4.97
CA LYS A 110 1.51 -5.13 -4.69
C LYS A 110 0.04 -5.29 -4.29
N ILE A 111 -0.69 -6.15 -4.99
CA ILE A 111 -2.11 -6.39 -4.77
C ILE A 111 -2.29 -7.11 -3.42
N ASP A 112 -1.50 -8.15 -3.18
CA ASP A 112 -1.51 -8.88 -1.91
C ASP A 112 -1.20 -7.94 -0.74
N ARG A 113 -0.15 -7.10 -0.88
CA ARG A 113 0.16 -6.09 0.14
C ARG A 113 -0.99 -5.11 0.40
N LEU A 114 -1.71 -4.66 -0.64
CA LEU A 114 -2.89 -3.83 -0.46
C LEU A 114 -3.95 -4.53 0.40
N PHE A 115 -4.18 -5.82 0.20
CA PHE A 115 -5.16 -6.57 0.98
C PHE A 115 -4.79 -6.73 2.45
N HIS A 116 -3.50 -6.90 2.77
CA HIS A 116 -3.06 -7.04 4.15
C HIS A 116 -3.05 -5.73 4.92
N HIS A 117 -2.88 -4.61 4.20
CA HIS A 117 -2.92 -3.31 4.83
C HIS A 117 -4.36 -2.81 4.96
N GLN A 118 -5.09 -3.32 5.96
CA GLN A 118 -6.51 -3.01 6.19
C GLN A 118 -6.80 -1.50 6.13
N GLY A 119 -6.06 -0.67 6.87
CA GLY A 119 -6.26 0.79 6.84
C GLY A 119 -6.14 1.41 5.44
N LEU A 120 -5.12 1.01 4.65
CA LEU A 120 -4.93 1.46 3.27
C LEU A 120 -6.08 1.00 2.38
N ARG A 121 -6.49 -0.26 2.50
CA ARG A 121 -7.59 -0.82 1.71
C ARG A 121 -8.88 -0.06 1.99
N ASP A 122 -9.24 0.09 3.25
CA ASP A 122 -10.49 0.73 3.67
C ASP A 122 -10.50 2.21 3.24
N TYR A 123 -9.36 2.90 3.38
CA TYR A 123 -9.16 4.26 2.85
C TYR A 123 -9.34 4.34 1.33
N LEU A 124 -8.73 3.44 0.57
CA LEU A 124 -8.83 3.43 -0.89
C LEU A 124 -10.24 3.11 -1.37
N VAL A 125 -10.93 2.17 -0.72
CA VAL A 125 -12.34 1.86 -1.01
C VAL A 125 -13.19 3.11 -0.81
N LYS A 126 -13.07 3.79 0.33
CA LYS A 126 -13.81 5.03 0.59
C LYS A 126 -13.45 6.13 -0.42
N LEU A 127 -12.17 6.32 -0.72
CA LEU A 127 -11.71 7.31 -1.70
C LEU A 127 -12.28 7.04 -3.11
N PHE A 128 -12.25 5.79 -3.56
CA PHE A 128 -12.80 5.41 -4.87
C PHE A 128 -14.31 5.61 -4.96
N ALA A 129 -15.04 5.36 -3.86
CA ALA A 129 -16.47 5.62 -3.78
C ALA A 129 -16.77 7.12 -3.97
N ILE A 130 -16.15 7.98 -3.15
CA ILE A 130 -16.47 9.41 -3.13
C ILE A 130 -16.00 10.12 -4.40
N ALA A 131 -14.89 9.67 -4.99
CA ALA A 131 -14.36 10.21 -6.23
C ALA A 131 -15.18 9.80 -7.46
N GLY A 132 -16.14 8.88 -7.30
CA GLY A 132 -16.94 8.35 -8.40
C GLY A 132 -16.13 7.52 -9.39
N CYS A 133 -15.05 6.87 -8.96
CA CYS A 133 -14.17 6.11 -9.86
C CYS A 133 -14.92 5.01 -10.64
N GLU A 134 -15.94 4.39 -10.03
CA GLU A 134 -16.76 3.37 -10.70
C GLU A 134 -17.64 3.97 -11.81
N LYS A 135 -18.23 5.16 -11.60
CA LYS A 135 -18.94 5.93 -12.64
C LYS A 135 -18.02 6.23 -13.83
N TRP A 136 -16.78 6.59 -13.53
CA TRP A 136 -15.76 6.94 -14.52
C TRP A 136 -14.91 5.76 -14.99
N ARG A 137 -15.36 4.52 -14.77
CA ARG A 137 -14.62 3.31 -15.16
C ARG A 137 -14.26 3.29 -16.66
N HIS A 138 -15.16 3.78 -17.51
CA HIS A 138 -14.92 3.90 -18.96
C HIS A 138 -13.78 4.86 -19.33
N LYS A 139 -13.36 5.73 -18.40
CA LYS A 139 -12.19 6.62 -18.52
C LYS A 139 -10.95 6.09 -17.76
N GLU A 140 -10.90 4.80 -17.39
CA GLU A 140 -9.67 4.17 -16.91
C GLU A 140 -8.52 4.41 -17.91
N GLY A 141 -7.38 4.90 -17.42
CA GLY A 141 -6.26 5.32 -18.25
C GLY A 141 -6.27 6.82 -18.60
N VAL A 142 -7.37 7.53 -18.37
CA VAL A 142 -7.38 9.00 -18.21
C VAL A 142 -7.18 9.36 -16.74
N TRP A 143 -7.88 8.66 -15.85
CA TRP A 143 -7.47 8.55 -14.46
C TRP A 143 -6.59 7.32 -14.26
N VAL A 144 -5.56 7.49 -13.45
CA VAL A 144 -4.49 6.52 -13.26
C VAL A 144 -4.35 6.21 -11.79
N PHE A 145 -4.50 4.94 -11.43
CA PHE A 145 -4.18 4.45 -10.10
C PHE A 145 -2.83 3.72 -10.11
N SER A 146 -1.84 4.28 -9.46
CA SER A 146 -0.53 3.66 -9.25
C SER A 146 -0.39 3.22 -7.80
N LEU A 147 -0.19 1.92 -7.60
CA LEU A 147 -0.02 1.31 -6.27
C LEU A 147 1.45 1.02 -6.02
N PHE A 148 1.97 1.47 -4.87
CA PHE A 148 3.36 1.38 -4.44
C PHE A 148 4.37 1.75 -5.55
N PRO A 149 4.33 2.98 -6.12
CA PRO A 149 5.20 3.35 -7.23
C PRO A 149 6.69 3.41 -6.86
N GLY A 150 7.02 3.48 -5.57
CA GLY A 150 8.40 3.45 -5.09
C GLY A 150 8.66 4.51 -4.03
N ALA A 151 9.94 4.69 -3.73
CA ALA A 151 10.41 5.73 -2.83
C ALA A 151 11.12 6.82 -3.62
N HIS A 152 10.90 8.08 -3.24
CA HIS A 152 11.63 9.23 -3.73
C HIS A 152 12.07 10.06 -2.53
N SER A 153 13.35 10.45 -2.47
CA SER A 153 13.89 11.39 -1.46
C SER A 153 13.50 11.07 0.00
N GLY A 154 13.59 9.79 0.40
CA GLY A 154 13.28 9.35 1.77
C GLY A 154 11.80 9.11 2.07
N TRP A 155 10.92 9.46 1.13
CA TRP A 155 9.48 9.23 1.21
C TRP A 155 9.10 8.00 0.39
N SER A 156 8.23 7.15 0.92
CA SER A 156 7.67 5.99 0.22
C SER A 156 6.20 6.23 -0.08
N ARG A 157 5.83 6.10 -1.34
CA ARG A 157 4.45 6.30 -1.79
C ARG A 157 3.66 5.00 -1.61
N TYR A 158 2.52 5.08 -0.92
CA TYR A 158 1.54 3.99 -0.86
C TYR A 158 0.77 3.89 -2.18
N PHE A 159 0.23 5.01 -2.62
CA PHE A 159 -0.48 5.11 -3.89
C PHE A 159 -0.43 6.54 -4.44
N THR A 160 -0.71 6.65 -5.74
CA THR A 160 -1.02 7.91 -6.42
C THR A 160 -2.23 7.70 -7.32
N LEU A 161 -3.22 8.58 -7.21
CA LEU A 161 -4.26 8.80 -8.22
C LEU A 161 -3.92 10.06 -9.01
N SER A 162 -4.05 9.99 -10.32
CA SER A 162 -3.82 11.13 -11.21
C SER A 162 -4.94 11.25 -12.22
N ILE A 163 -5.27 12.47 -12.64
CA ILE A 163 -6.11 12.75 -13.80
C ILE A 163 -5.25 13.49 -14.82
N HIS A 164 -5.21 13.00 -16.06
CA HIS A 164 -4.28 13.48 -17.08
C HIS A 164 -2.81 13.40 -16.64
N SER A 165 -2.25 14.47 -16.08
CA SER A 165 -0.85 14.56 -15.66
C SER A 165 -0.67 15.08 -14.24
N HIS A 166 -1.75 15.52 -13.59
CA HIS A 166 -1.69 16.04 -12.22
C HIS A 166 -2.13 14.95 -11.25
N GLU A 167 -1.43 14.90 -10.12
CA GLU A 167 -1.83 14.05 -8.99
C GLU A 167 -3.08 14.65 -8.36
N VAL A 168 -4.11 13.83 -8.15
CA VAL A 168 -5.39 14.22 -7.54
C VAL A 168 -5.58 13.60 -6.15
N ALA A 169 -4.85 12.53 -5.85
CA ALA A 169 -4.71 12.04 -4.49
C ALA A 169 -3.43 11.24 -4.34
N PHE A 170 -2.82 11.29 -3.17
CA PHE A 170 -1.75 10.36 -2.81
C PHE A 170 -1.64 10.17 -1.32
N SER A 171 -0.96 9.10 -0.92
CA SER A 171 -0.45 8.93 0.43
C SER A 171 1.02 8.54 0.41
N THR A 172 1.81 9.17 1.26
CA THR A 172 3.26 8.98 1.34
C THR A 172 3.71 8.89 2.78
N ARG A 173 4.75 8.10 3.03
CA ARG A 173 5.29 7.88 4.38
C ARG A 173 6.79 8.07 4.41
N SER A 174 7.23 8.92 5.33
CA SER A 174 8.63 9.08 5.70
C SER A 174 8.96 8.08 6.82
N ARG A 175 10.04 8.34 7.58
CA ARG A 175 10.27 7.61 8.83
C ARG A 175 9.37 8.11 9.95
N ASP A 176 9.02 9.39 9.92
CA ASP A 176 8.47 10.10 11.09
C ASP A 176 6.97 10.36 10.97
N CYS A 177 6.45 10.47 9.74
CA CYS A 177 5.04 10.74 9.51
C CYS A 177 4.53 10.14 8.20
N GLN A 178 3.19 10.05 8.13
CA GLN A 178 2.45 9.74 6.93
C GLN A 178 1.66 11.00 6.53
N ILE A 179 1.76 11.40 5.26
CA ILE A 179 1.08 12.55 4.69
C ILE A 179 0.15 12.09 3.60
N HIS A 180 -1.08 12.61 3.63
CA HIS A 180 -2.06 12.45 2.57
C HIS A 180 -2.24 13.75 1.81
N MET A 181 -2.56 13.64 0.54
CA MET A 181 -2.96 14.76 -0.31
C MET A 181 -4.23 14.39 -1.05
N LEU A 182 -5.18 15.32 -1.11
CA LEU A 182 -6.40 15.24 -1.91
C LEU A 182 -6.56 16.54 -2.70
N LEU A 183 -6.95 16.41 -3.96
CA LEU A 183 -7.36 17.53 -4.79
C LEU A 183 -8.89 17.55 -4.84
N ALA A 184 -9.45 18.68 -4.43
CA ALA A 184 -10.88 18.92 -4.30
C ALA A 184 -11.28 20.27 -4.94
N ASP A 185 -12.57 20.53 -5.01
CA ASP A 185 -13.10 21.82 -5.45
C ASP A 185 -12.88 22.88 -4.37
N GLU A 186 -12.62 24.13 -4.77
CA GLU A 186 -12.32 25.24 -3.87
C GLU A 186 -13.48 25.61 -2.93
N LEU A 187 -14.71 25.17 -3.25
CA LEU A 187 -15.85 25.17 -2.33
C LEU A 187 -15.51 24.56 -0.96
N ILE A 188 -14.49 23.69 -0.85
CA ILE A 188 -14.07 23.14 0.44
C ILE A 188 -13.62 24.23 1.44
N MET A 189 -13.18 25.38 0.94
CA MET A 189 -12.74 26.51 1.77
C MET A 189 -13.90 27.23 2.47
N ASP A 190 -15.15 26.98 2.05
CA ASP A 190 -16.35 27.58 2.63
C ASP A 190 -16.79 26.88 3.93
N TYR A 191 -16.06 25.85 4.38
CA TYR A 191 -16.39 25.05 5.56
C TYR A 191 -15.32 25.21 6.66
N PRO A 192 -15.51 26.16 7.61
CA PRO A 192 -14.53 26.45 8.66
C PRO A 192 -14.15 25.25 9.52
N ASP A 193 -15.12 24.36 9.79
CA ASP A 193 -14.87 23.15 10.59
C ASP A 193 -13.90 22.20 9.89
N ILE A 194 -13.95 22.09 8.56
CA ILE A 194 -13.00 21.30 7.76
C ILE A 194 -11.63 21.98 7.76
N VAL A 195 -11.60 23.30 7.61
CA VAL A 195 -10.34 24.07 7.66
C VAL A 195 -9.63 23.89 9.00
N GLN A 196 -10.39 23.96 10.10
CA GLN A 196 -9.88 23.73 11.43
C GLN A 196 -9.42 22.28 11.60
N TRP A 197 -10.22 21.29 11.18
CA TRP A 197 -9.86 19.88 11.25
C TRP A 197 -8.54 19.60 10.53
N VAL A 198 -8.35 20.13 9.32
CA VAL A 198 -7.11 19.95 8.56
C VAL A 198 -5.93 20.61 9.28
N THR A 199 -6.11 21.80 9.85
CA THR A 199 -5.07 22.49 10.64
C THR A 199 -4.67 21.68 11.88
N ASP A 200 -5.65 21.12 12.60
CA ASP A 200 -5.42 20.30 13.80
C ASP A 200 -4.64 19.01 13.49
N HIS A 201 -4.74 18.52 12.26
CA HIS A 201 -3.97 17.37 11.74
C HIS A 201 -2.69 17.81 11.01
N LYS A 202 -2.13 18.96 11.41
CA LYS A 202 -0.91 19.55 10.84
C LYS A 202 -0.97 19.64 9.32
N GLY A 203 -2.14 19.96 8.80
CA GLY A 203 -2.41 20.07 7.39
C GLY A 203 -2.47 21.51 6.92
N GLY A 204 -2.83 21.66 5.66
CA GLY A 204 -3.06 22.95 5.04
C GLY A 204 -3.72 22.83 3.68
N PHE A 205 -3.95 24.01 3.11
CA PHE A 205 -4.61 24.18 1.83
C PHE A 205 -3.69 24.98 0.90
N GLU A 206 -3.47 24.47 -0.32
CA GLU A 206 -2.65 25.13 -1.33
C GLU A 206 -3.30 25.08 -2.71
N LYS A 207 -3.00 26.07 -3.57
CA LYS A 207 -3.36 25.93 -4.99
C LYS A 207 -2.41 24.92 -5.64
N PRO A 208 -2.90 23.99 -6.48
CA PRO A 208 -2.05 22.98 -7.08
C PRO A 208 -1.03 23.60 -8.04
N ILE A 209 0.17 23.02 -8.05
CA ILE A 209 1.27 23.44 -8.92
C ILE A 209 1.08 23.04 -10.39
N TYR A 210 0.18 22.10 -10.66
CA TYR A 210 0.00 21.55 -11.99
C TYR A 210 -0.84 22.47 -12.88
N LYS A 211 -0.26 22.89 -14.02
CA LYS A 211 -0.98 23.67 -15.05
C LYS A 211 -2.23 22.98 -15.61
N THR A 212 -2.34 21.67 -15.45
CA THR A 212 -3.49 20.87 -15.89
C THR A 212 -4.58 20.73 -14.83
N ALA A 213 -4.37 21.24 -13.61
CA ALA A 213 -5.45 21.33 -12.64
C ALA A 213 -6.49 22.37 -13.10
N LEU A 214 -7.76 22.18 -12.75
CA LEU A 214 -8.79 23.20 -12.97
C LEU A 214 -8.51 24.45 -12.11
N SER A 215 -9.02 25.60 -12.54
CA SER A 215 -8.78 26.88 -11.83
C SER A 215 -9.34 26.90 -10.41
N HIS A 216 -10.46 26.22 -10.19
CA HIS A 216 -11.14 26.07 -8.90
C HIS A 216 -10.61 24.86 -8.10
N ALA A 217 -9.40 24.40 -8.38
CA ALA A 217 -8.79 23.32 -7.62
C ALA A 217 -8.25 23.84 -6.28
N GLN A 218 -8.42 23.01 -5.25
CA GLN A 218 -7.80 23.20 -3.95
C GLN A 218 -7.11 21.91 -3.52
N GLN A 219 -5.81 22.00 -3.22
CA GLN A 219 -5.04 20.90 -2.66
C GLN A 219 -5.17 20.94 -1.15
N ILE A 220 -5.54 19.80 -0.57
CA ILE A 220 -5.63 19.57 0.87
C ILE A 220 -4.51 18.59 1.22
N TRP A 221 -3.69 18.93 2.20
CA TRP A 221 -2.69 18.01 2.75
C TRP A 221 -2.82 17.92 4.26
N PHE A 222 -2.52 16.77 4.85
CA PHE A 222 -2.60 16.54 6.31
C PHE A 222 -1.75 15.35 6.73
N GLU A 223 -1.32 15.35 8.00
CA GLU A 223 -0.62 14.23 8.63
C GLU A 223 -1.59 13.24 9.27
N GLY A 224 -1.29 11.94 9.17
CA GLY A 224 -2.02 10.90 9.90
C GLY A 224 -1.94 9.52 9.26
N GLU A 225 -2.28 8.50 10.05
CA GLU A 225 -2.50 7.15 9.52
C GLU A 225 -3.77 7.10 8.65
N PHE A 226 -4.07 5.95 8.05
CA PHE A 226 -5.22 5.85 7.14
C PHE A 226 -6.56 6.07 7.83
N GLU A 227 -6.67 5.74 9.11
CA GLU A 227 -7.84 5.96 9.95
C GLU A 227 -8.15 7.45 10.10
N VAL A 228 -7.14 8.30 10.22
CA VAL A 228 -7.29 9.76 10.23
C VAL A 228 -7.79 10.23 8.86
N GLY A 229 -7.24 9.69 7.78
CA GLY A 229 -7.71 9.98 6.43
C GLY A 229 -9.18 9.58 6.22
N LEU A 230 -9.60 8.43 6.75
CA LEU A 230 -10.98 7.98 6.70
C LEU A 230 -11.95 8.92 7.42
N GLN A 231 -11.52 9.56 8.52
CA GLN A 231 -12.32 10.58 9.20
C GLN A 231 -12.56 11.78 8.28
N LEU A 232 -11.52 12.32 7.64
CA LEU A 232 -11.66 13.43 6.69
C LEU A 232 -12.62 13.06 5.55
N LEU A 233 -12.46 11.86 4.96
CA LEU A 233 -13.31 11.38 3.88
C LEU A 233 -14.77 11.10 4.30
N SER A 234 -15.07 11.15 5.60
CA SER A 234 -16.42 10.95 6.13
C SER A 234 -17.24 12.24 6.17
N PHE A 235 -16.61 13.42 6.13
CA PHE A 235 -17.32 14.70 6.05
C PHE A 235 -18.07 14.83 4.71
N PRO A 236 -19.40 15.04 4.71
CA PRO A 236 -20.17 15.22 3.47
C PRO A 236 -19.62 16.30 2.55
N GLU A 237 -19.13 17.39 3.13
CA GLU A 237 -18.55 18.54 2.45
C GLU A 237 -17.28 18.15 1.67
N VAL A 238 -16.42 17.34 2.29
CA VAL A 238 -15.21 16.79 1.64
C VAL A 238 -15.62 15.84 0.52
N GLN A 239 -16.59 14.96 0.74
CA GLN A 239 -17.08 14.04 -0.29
C GLN A 239 -17.60 14.80 -1.51
N GLN A 240 -18.40 15.85 -1.29
CA GLN A 240 -18.94 16.70 -2.34
C GLN A 240 -17.83 17.44 -3.10
N ALA A 241 -16.88 18.05 -2.40
CA ALA A 241 -15.80 18.82 -3.03
C ALA A 241 -14.86 17.92 -3.86
N VAL A 242 -14.53 16.72 -3.37
CA VAL A 242 -13.74 15.74 -4.12
C VAL A 242 -14.50 15.27 -5.36
N ALA A 243 -15.76 14.82 -5.19
CA ALA A 243 -16.58 14.37 -6.32
C ALA A 243 -16.72 15.44 -7.40
N THR A 244 -17.00 16.69 -7.00
CA THR A 244 -17.21 17.82 -7.92
C THR A 244 -15.96 18.10 -8.76
N TYR A 245 -14.79 18.15 -8.13
CA TYR A 245 -13.55 18.38 -8.85
C TYR A 245 -13.26 17.27 -9.86
N TRP A 246 -13.34 16.01 -9.41
CA TRP A 246 -12.96 14.86 -10.22
C TRP A 246 -13.91 14.68 -11.42
N ASP A 247 -15.21 14.90 -11.22
CA ASP A 247 -16.21 14.84 -12.29
C ASP A 247 -15.94 15.87 -13.40
N ARG A 248 -15.65 17.12 -12.99
CA ARG A 248 -15.29 18.21 -13.91
C ARG A 248 -13.98 17.93 -14.63
N ALA A 249 -12.97 17.46 -13.90
CA ALA A 249 -11.66 17.16 -14.47
C ALA A 249 -11.75 16.01 -15.48
N LEU A 250 -12.49 14.95 -15.17
CA LEU A 250 -12.68 13.80 -16.06
C LEU A 250 -13.52 14.10 -17.30
N THR A 251 -14.39 15.11 -17.24
CA THR A 251 -15.10 15.60 -18.43
C THR A 251 -14.16 16.36 -19.38
N LYS A 252 -13.09 16.98 -18.87
CA LYS A 252 -12.17 17.83 -19.65
C LYS A 252 -11.10 17.04 -20.42
N TYR A 253 -10.71 15.87 -19.94
CA TYR A 253 -9.55 15.12 -20.47
C TYR A 253 -9.95 13.78 -21.07
N ASP A 254 -9.26 13.39 -22.14
CA ASP A 254 -9.50 12.12 -22.86
C ASP A 254 -8.27 11.19 -22.86
N TYR A 255 -7.14 11.62 -22.30
CA TYR A 255 -5.93 10.80 -22.17
C TYR A 255 -5.14 11.18 -20.92
N SER A 256 -4.21 10.30 -20.53
CA SER A 256 -3.22 10.54 -19.48
C SER A 256 -1.82 10.22 -19.94
N LEU A 257 -0.86 11.08 -19.58
CA LEU A 257 0.57 10.78 -19.73
C LEU A 257 1.05 9.72 -18.71
N GLN A 258 0.23 9.42 -17.70
CA GLN A 258 0.54 8.47 -16.63
C GLN A 258 -0.07 7.07 -16.89
N ALA A 259 -0.79 6.85 -18.00
CA ALA A 259 -1.56 5.63 -18.26
C ALA A 259 -0.75 4.33 -18.08
N LYS A 260 0.54 4.34 -18.42
CA LYS A 260 1.46 3.20 -18.27
C LYS A 260 1.67 2.73 -16.82
N TYR A 261 1.35 3.57 -15.82
CA TYR A 261 1.47 3.24 -14.41
C TYR A 261 0.15 2.72 -13.81
N HIS A 262 -0.93 2.66 -14.59
CA HIS A 262 -2.25 2.28 -14.11
C HIS A 262 -2.28 0.79 -13.72
N ASN A 263 -2.70 0.51 -12.49
CA ASN A 263 -2.76 -0.83 -11.93
C ASN A 263 -4.19 -1.40 -12.00
N ARG A 264 -4.58 -1.89 -13.19
CA ARG A 264 -5.94 -2.38 -13.47
C ARG A 264 -6.42 -3.45 -12.48
N MET A 265 -5.55 -4.40 -12.15
CA MET A 265 -5.91 -5.49 -11.24
C MET A 265 -6.21 -4.98 -9.82
N ALA A 266 -5.47 -3.98 -9.34
CA ALA A 266 -5.77 -3.37 -8.05
C ALA A 266 -7.09 -2.58 -8.08
N VAL A 267 -7.40 -1.92 -9.20
CA VAL A 267 -8.69 -1.24 -9.41
C VAL A 267 -9.86 -2.21 -9.39
N GLU A 268 -9.77 -3.31 -10.16
CA GLU A 268 -10.79 -4.36 -10.18
C GLU A 268 -11.09 -4.89 -8.77
N GLU A 269 -10.05 -5.00 -7.97
CA GLU A 269 -10.17 -5.50 -6.62
C GLU A 269 -10.85 -4.50 -5.67
N ILE A 270 -10.47 -3.23 -5.74
CA ILE A 270 -11.15 -2.16 -4.98
C ILE A 270 -12.64 -2.12 -5.38
N PHE A 271 -12.96 -2.30 -6.67
CA PHE A 271 -14.35 -2.35 -7.13
C PHE A 271 -15.13 -3.56 -6.60
N LYS A 272 -14.52 -4.74 -6.48
CA LYS A 272 -15.16 -5.87 -5.80
C LYS A 272 -15.48 -5.55 -4.34
N GLN A 273 -14.55 -4.91 -3.62
CA GLN A 273 -14.79 -4.52 -2.22
C GLN A 273 -15.92 -3.50 -2.10
N LEU A 274 -16.02 -2.54 -3.03
CA LEU A 274 -17.14 -1.60 -3.08
C LEU A 274 -18.49 -2.29 -3.30
N GLN A 275 -18.55 -3.30 -4.17
CA GLN A 275 -19.76 -4.10 -4.37
C GLN A 275 -20.17 -4.85 -3.11
N VAL A 276 -19.21 -5.48 -2.44
CA VAL A 276 -19.44 -6.18 -1.16
C VAL A 276 -19.95 -5.21 -0.08
N GLN A 277 -19.37 -4.01 0.01
CA GLN A 277 -19.81 -3.01 0.98
C GLN A 277 -21.26 -2.57 0.73
N ARG A 278 -21.63 -2.26 -0.52
CA ARG A 278 -23.01 -1.90 -0.86
C ARG A 278 -24.02 -3.02 -0.56
N GLN A 279 -23.65 -4.27 -0.84
CA GLN A 279 -24.50 -5.43 -0.53
C GLN A 279 -24.77 -5.55 0.97
N ARG A 280 -23.76 -5.29 1.81
CA ARG A 280 -23.91 -5.29 3.27
C ARG A 280 -24.81 -4.15 3.75
N GLU A 281 -24.64 -2.95 3.20
CA GLU A 281 -25.47 -1.79 3.53
C GLU A 281 -26.94 -2.01 3.14
N SER A 282 -27.19 -2.59 1.96
CA SER A 282 -28.56 -2.93 1.53
C SER A 282 -29.20 -4.05 2.33
N SER A 283 -28.41 -4.96 2.92
CA SER A 283 -28.93 -6.05 3.76
C SER A 283 -29.19 -5.61 5.21
N ALA A 284 -28.69 -4.44 5.61
CA ALA A 284 -28.87 -3.87 6.94
C ALA A 284 -30.04 -2.87 7.02
N MET A 285 -30.66 -2.55 5.87
CA MET A 285 -31.88 -1.75 5.75
C MET A 285 -33.10 -2.66 5.64
#